data_AF-A0A953TH08-F1
#
_entry.id   AF-A0A953TH08-F1
#
_cell.length_a   1.000
_cell.length_b   1.000
_cell.length_c   1.000
_cell.angle_alpha   90.00
_cell.angle_beta   90.00
_cell.angle_gamma   90.00
#
_symmetry.space_group_name_H-M   'P 1'
#
loop_
_entity.id
_entity.type
_entity.pdbx_description
1 polymer ?
#
loop_
_entity_poly.entity_id
_entity_poly.type
_entity_poly.pdbx_seq_one_letter_code
_entity_poly.pdbx_strand_id
1 'polypeptide(L)'
;MYGTGQLPKFEQDLFKVPTNRFEANAHHAPIVGELVMLVMGANPGEKFRVKAIPPGTRTANVVLVDSNLEEKGPPMPGVPWSTMLFQKDLWLIPTAEVPVTNLYRDEVIDSARLPVSLTAYTPCFRSEAGSYGKDVRGLIRQHQFQKVELVKFTRPQESYEQHEKLTRDAEQVLQKLGLHYRVMLLCAGDTSAASAKTYDLEVWLPGQQLYREISSCSNFEAFQARRANIRWRPEGSKKTEFVHTLNGSGLAIGRTWLAVLENYQQADGSVVVPEVLRPYMGVEKITKREF
;
A
#
# COMPACT_ATOMS: atom_id res chain seq x y z
N MET A 1 -0.35 -9.71 3.47
CA MET A 1 -0.64 -8.27 3.26
C MET A 1 -0.61 -7.49 4.58
N TYR A 2 -1.17 -8.04 5.66
CA TYR A 2 -1.12 -7.42 6.99
C TYR A 2 0.32 -7.27 7.53
N GLY A 3 0.69 -6.05 7.92
CA GLY A 3 1.91 -5.69 8.64
C GLY A 3 3.15 -5.34 7.81
N THR A 4 3.18 -5.55 6.50
CA THR A 4 4.44 -5.42 5.72
C THR A 4 4.60 -4.11 4.95
N GLY A 5 3.63 -3.22 5.03
CA GLY A 5 3.69 -1.87 4.51
C GLY A 5 3.10 -0.89 5.53
N GLN A 6 3.15 0.41 5.23
CA GLN A 6 2.40 1.43 5.94
C GLN A 6 0.91 1.23 5.62
N LEU A 7 0.32 0.26 6.31
CA LEU A 7 -1.12 0.09 6.28
C LEU A 7 -1.76 1.35 6.87
N PRO A 8 -2.98 1.67 6.42
CA PRO A 8 -3.72 2.78 6.99
C PRO A 8 -3.79 2.67 8.51
N LYS A 9 -3.96 3.81 9.19
CA LYS A 9 -3.99 3.86 10.67
C LYS A 9 -5.07 2.94 11.27
N PHE A 10 -6.09 2.59 10.48
CA PHE A 10 -7.23 1.77 10.90
C PHE A 10 -7.50 0.66 9.88
N GLU A 11 -7.86 -0.55 10.35
CA GLU A 11 -8.29 -1.63 9.46
C GLU A 11 -9.53 -1.25 8.65
N GLN A 12 -10.41 -0.43 9.23
CA GLN A 12 -11.59 0.13 8.56
C GLN A 12 -11.24 1.07 7.39
N ASP A 13 -9.96 1.43 7.23
CA ASP A 13 -9.49 2.30 6.16
C ASP A 13 -9.06 1.53 4.89
N LEU A 14 -9.20 0.21 4.88
CA LEU A 14 -9.01 -0.66 3.72
C LEU A 14 -10.35 -1.08 3.11
N PHE A 15 -10.46 -0.99 1.79
CA PHE A 15 -11.59 -1.57 1.06
C PHE A 15 -11.37 -3.08 0.86
N LYS A 16 -12.16 -3.90 1.56
CA LYS A 16 -12.23 -5.34 1.34
C LYS A 16 -12.95 -5.62 0.01
N VAL A 17 -12.36 -6.46 -0.82
CA VAL A 17 -12.96 -6.93 -2.06
C VAL A 17 -13.78 -8.18 -1.73
N PRO A 18 -15.10 -8.16 -1.90
CA PRO A 18 -15.90 -9.37 -1.75
C PRO A 18 -15.54 -10.36 -2.85
N THR A 19 -15.15 -11.58 -2.48
CA THR A 19 -14.84 -12.64 -3.43
C THR A 19 -15.86 -13.77 -3.27
N ASN A 20 -16.45 -14.24 -4.37
CA ASN A 20 -17.33 -15.42 -4.33
C ASN A 20 -16.58 -16.72 -4.70
N ARG A 21 -15.24 -16.64 -4.76
CA ARG A 21 -14.38 -17.70 -5.29
C ARG A 21 -13.67 -18.42 -4.15
N PHE A 22 -13.83 -19.73 -4.13
CA PHE A 22 -13.13 -20.63 -3.23
C PHE A 22 -11.92 -21.23 -3.95
N GLU A 23 -10.73 -21.10 -3.37
CA GLU A 23 -9.48 -21.57 -3.95
C GLU A 23 -8.70 -22.41 -2.95
N ALA A 24 -7.89 -23.36 -3.44
CA ALA A 24 -6.98 -24.10 -2.59
C ALA A 24 -5.84 -23.17 -2.12
N ASN A 25 -5.51 -23.23 -0.83
CA ASN A 25 -4.38 -22.50 -0.28
C ASN A 25 -3.65 -23.37 0.74
N ALA A 26 -2.45 -23.85 0.37
CA ALA A 26 -1.65 -24.75 1.20
C ALA A 26 -1.14 -24.11 2.52
N HIS A 27 -1.17 -22.78 2.62
CA HIS A 27 -0.71 -22.02 3.78
C HIS A 27 -1.85 -21.46 4.62
N HIS A 28 -3.11 -21.67 4.22
CA HIS A 28 -4.25 -21.15 4.95
C HIS A 28 -4.55 -22.03 6.16
N ALA A 29 -4.53 -21.42 7.35
CA ALA A 29 -5.07 -22.02 8.55
C ALA A 29 -6.49 -21.47 8.74
N PRO A 30 -7.53 -22.32 8.78
CA PRO A 30 -8.89 -21.85 8.96
C PRO A 30 -9.06 -21.09 10.27
N ILE A 31 -10.08 -20.23 10.35
CA ILE A 31 -10.52 -19.60 11.60
C ILE A 31 -11.97 -19.97 11.92
N VAL A 32 -12.34 -19.97 13.20
CA VAL A 32 -13.74 -20.20 13.60
C VAL A 32 -14.64 -19.11 13.02
N GLY A 33 -15.73 -19.52 12.39
CA GLY A 33 -16.67 -18.66 11.66
C GLY A 33 -16.39 -18.56 10.16
N GLU A 34 -15.23 -19.01 9.69
CA GLU A 34 -14.86 -18.94 8.28
C GLU A 34 -15.72 -19.85 7.39
N LEU A 35 -16.07 -19.36 6.19
CA LEU A 35 -16.70 -20.16 5.16
C LEU A 35 -15.64 -20.92 4.33
N VAL A 36 -15.85 -22.21 4.14
CA VAL A 36 -15.02 -23.10 3.33
C VAL A 36 -15.89 -23.91 2.38
N MET A 37 -15.29 -24.43 1.31
CA MET A 37 -15.94 -25.38 0.40
C MET A 37 -15.12 -26.67 0.35
N LEU A 38 -15.76 -27.83 0.37
CA LEU A 38 -15.03 -29.11 0.35
C LEU A 38 -14.80 -29.58 -1.09
N VAL A 39 -13.57 -29.99 -1.39
CA VAL A 39 -13.17 -30.52 -2.72
C VAL A 39 -13.57 -31.98 -2.89
N MET A 40 -13.65 -32.73 -1.80
CA MET A 40 -13.97 -34.16 -1.76
C MET A 40 -14.82 -34.48 -0.53
N GLY A 41 -15.74 -35.45 -0.64
CA GLY A 41 -16.66 -35.86 0.42
C GLY A 41 -18.06 -36.20 -0.11
N ALA A 42 -19.03 -36.38 0.79
CA ALA A 42 -20.41 -36.73 0.42
C ALA A 42 -21.09 -35.64 -0.44
N ASN A 43 -20.72 -34.37 -0.26
CA ASN A 43 -21.33 -33.24 -0.96
C ASN A 43 -20.28 -32.23 -1.49
N PRO A 44 -19.55 -32.56 -2.58
CA PRO A 44 -18.59 -31.65 -3.20
C PRO A 44 -19.28 -30.36 -3.70
N GLY A 45 -18.67 -29.21 -3.45
CA GLY A 45 -19.23 -27.90 -3.86
C GLY A 45 -20.19 -27.25 -2.87
N GLU A 46 -20.59 -27.94 -1.79
CA GLU A 46 -21.32 -27.34 -0.68
C GLU A 46 -20.43 -26.43 0.18
N LYS A 47 -21.05 -25.40 0.76
CA LYS A 47 -20.40 -24.44 1.65
C LYS A 47 -20.55 -24.90 3.09
N PHE A 48 -19.48 -24.78 3.86
CA PHE A 48 -19.47 -25.09 5.27
C PHE A 48 -18.92 -23.91 6.08
N ARG A 49 -19.33 -23.80 7.34
CA ARG A 49 -18.77 -22.85 8.31
C ARG A 49 -17.89 -23.60 9.31
N VAL A 50 -16.68 -23.10 9.55
CA VAL A 50 -15.76 -23.66 10.56
C VAL A 50 -16.31 -23.36 11.96
N LYS A 51 -16.58 -24.39 12.75
CA LYS A 51 -17.13 -24.29 14.11
C LYS A 51 -16.07 -24.40 15.19
N ALA A 52 -15.08 -25.27 14.98
CA ALA A 52 -14.01 -25.48 15.93
C ALA A 52 -12.77 -26.00 15.23
N ILE A 53 -11.61 -25.70 15.81
CA ILE A 53 -10.32 -26.20 15.34
C ILE A 53 -9.69 -26.93 16.52
N PRO A 54 -9.71 -28.28 16.52
CA PRO A 54 -9.12 -29.04 17.61
C PRO A 54 -7.62 -28.72 17.75
N PRO A 55 -7.15 -28.33 18.96
CA PRO A 55 -5.76 -27.96 19.18
C PRO A 55 -4.79 -29.06 18.74
N GLY A 56 -3.67 -28.66 18.11
CA GLY A 56 -2.64 -29.60 17.68
C GLY A 56 -3.00 -30.46 16.46
N THR A 57 -4.15 -30.25 15.84
CA THR A 57 -4.57 -30.98 14.62
C THR A 57 -4.54 -30.07 13.38
N ARG A 58 -4.40 -30.67 12.19
CA ARG A 58 -4.66 -30.00 10.90
C ARG A 58 -6.05 -30.34 10.36
N THR A 59 -7.02 -30.32 11.27
CA THR A 59 -8.43 -30.60 10.97
C THR A 59 -9.32 -29.50 11.53
N ALA A 60 -10.54 -29.39 11.03
CA ALA A 60 -11.55 -28.52 11.60
C ALA A 60 -12.90 -29.24 11.66
N ASN A 61 -13.71 -28.86 12.63
CA ASN A 61 -15.11 -29.24 12.68
C ASN A 61 -15.91 -28.20 11.89
N VAL A 62 -16.67 -28.65 10.90
CA VAL A 62 -17.38 -27.76 9.97
C VAL A 62 -18.87 -28.08 9.98
N VAL A 63 -19.74 -27.10 9.75
CA VAL A 63 -21.19 -27.32 9.62
C VAL A 63 -21.65 -26.86 8.25
N LEU A 64 -22.53 -27.64 7.62
CA LEU A 64 -23.10 -27.28 6.33
C LEU A 64 -23.88 -25.96 6.46
N VAL A 65 -23.78 -25.08 5.46
CA VAL A 65 -24.61 -23.88 5.39
C VAL A 65 -25.46 -23.87 4.12
N ASP A 66 -26.67 -23.30 4.21
CA ASP A 66 -27.57 -23.16 3.07
C ASP A 66 -27.25 -21.91 2.21
N SER A 67 -28.12 -21.60 1.24
CA SER A 67 -27.97 -20.43 0.38
C SER A 67 -28.04 -19.10 1.12
N ASN A 68 -28.66 -19.06 2.30
CA ASN A 68 -28.76 -17.90 3.19
C ASN A 68 -27.64 -17.87 4.24
N LEU A 69 -26.68 -18.80 4.16
CA LEU A 69 -25.58 -18.97 5.11
C LEU A 69 -26.04 -19.38 6.52
N GLU A 70 -27.23 -19.97 6.63
CA GLU A 70 -27.76 -20.55 7.87
C GLU A 70 -27.22 -21.97 8.06
N GLU A 71 -26.88 -22.33 9.30
CA GLU A 71 -26.30 -23.64 9.62
C GLU A 71 -27.35 -24.75 9.51
N LYS A 72 -26.98 -25.84 8.84
CA LYS A 72 -27.87 -26.98 8.59
C LYS A 72 -27.26 -28.29 9.08
N GLY A 73 -27.99 -28.95 9.97
CA GLY A 73 -27.61 -30.26 10.48
C GLY A 73 -26.44 -30.24 11.48
N PRO A 74 -25.98 -31.42 11.92
CA PRO A 74 -24.90 -31.51 12.89
C PRO A 74 -23.54 -31.15 12.28
N PRO A 75 -22.58 -30.63 13.08
CA PRO A 75 -21.21 -30.42 12.63
C PRO A 75 -20.53 -31.74 12.22
N MET A 76 -19.81 -31.71 11.12
CA MET A 76 -18.91 -32.75 10.64
C MET A 76 -17.52 -32.55 11.27
N PRO A 77 -17.07 -33.45 12.17
CA PRO A 77 -15.80 -33.30 12.84
C PRO A 77 -14.62 -33.77 11.98
N GLY A 78 -13.43 -33.25 12.27
CA GLY A 78 -12.17 -33.83 11.77
C GLY A 78 -11.91 -33.65 10.27
N VAL A 79 -12.53 -32.66 9.61
CA VAL A 79 -12.30 -32.41 8.19
C VAL A 79 -10.89 -31.87 7.99
N PRO A 80 -10.03 -32.51 7.16
CA PRO A 80 -8.66 -32.04 6.93
C PRO A 80 -8.62 -30.67 6.25
N TRP A 81 -7.70 -29.79 6.66
CA TRP A 81 -7.54 -28.50 5.98
C TRP A 81 -7.17 -28.65 4.51
N SER A 82 -6.48 -29.73 4.14
CA SER A 82 -6.09 -30.04 2.76
C SER A 82 -7.27 -30.34 1.84
N THR A 83 -8.47 -30.62 2.37
CA THR A 83 -9.67 -30.85 1.56
C THR A 83 -10.58 -29.63 1.49
N MET A 84 -10.17 -28.51 2.09
CA MET A 84 -10.92 -27.25 2.10
C MET A 84 -10.39 -26.29 1.04
N LEU A 85 -11.32 -25.67 0.32
CA LEU A 85 -11.11 -24.46 -0.44
C LEU A 85 -11.54 -23.27 0.43
N PHE A 86 -10.80 -22.19 0.32
CA PHE A 86 -10.98 -20.99 1.11
C PHE A 86 -11.38 -19.82 0.23
N GLN A 87 -12.24 -18.97 0.75
CA GLN A 87 -12.51 -17.70 0.12
C GLN A 87 -11.29 -16.78 0.35
N LYS A 88 -10.64 -16.33 -0.73
CA LYS A 88 -9.54 -15.39 -0.59
C LYS A 88 -10.08 -14.03 -0.20
N ASP A 89 -9.71 -13.57 0.99
CA ASP A 89 -9.88 -12.17 1.31
C ASP A 89 -8.85 -11.34 0.54
N LEU A 90 -9.35 -10.37 -0.22
CA LEU A 90 -8.55 -9.43 -0.97
C LEU A 90 -8.89 -8.02 -0.50
N TRP A 91 -7.92 -7.12 -0.60
CA TRP A 91 -8.09 -5.70 -0.28
C TRP A 91 -7.51 -4.87 -1.42
N LEU A 92 -8.15 -3.74 -1.70
CA LEU A 92 -7.58 -2.74 -2.58
C LEU A 92 -6.37 -2.08 -1.90
N ILE A 93 -5.31 -1.85 -2.67
CA ILE A 93 -4.06 -1.32 -2.12
C ILE A 93 -4.22 0.17 -1.79
N PRO A 94 -3.78 0.62 -0.60
CA PRO A 94 -3.79 2.04 -0.21
C PRO A 94 -2.57 2.81 -0.74
N THR A 95 -1.59 2.07 -1.28
CA THR A 95 -0.35 2.55 -1.89
C THR A 95 0.34 1.40 -2.63
N ALA A 96 1.12 1.70 -3.68
CA ALA A 96 1.95 0.72 -4.37
C ALA A 96 3.07 0.13 -3.49
N GLU A 97 3.43 0.80 -2.39
CA GLU A 97 4.36 0.25 -1.41
C GLU A 97 3.95 -1.16 -0.96
N VAL A 98 2.66 -1.39 -0.69
CA VAL A 98 2.18 -2.69 -0.20
C VAL A 98 2.60 -3.84 -1.14
N PRO A 99 2.23 -3.85 -2.43
CA PRO A 99 2.67 -4.91 -3.33
C PRO A 99 4.17 -4.85 -3.64
N VAL A 100 4.77 -3.67 -3.83
CA VAL A 100 6.17 -3.55 -4.26
C VAL A 100 7.14 -4.02 -3.18
N THR A 101 6.93 -3.66 -1.91
CA THR A 101 7.74 -4.16 -0.79
C THR A 101 7.65 -5.68 -0.67
N ASN A 102 6.50 -6.25 -1.05
CA ASN A 102 6.24 -7.70 -0.97
C ASN A 102 6.76 -8.51 -2.16
N LEU A 103 7.34 -7.89 -3.19
CA LEU A 103 7.94 -8.62 -4.31
C LEU A 103 9.05 -9.58 -3.87
N TYR A 104 9.77 -9.24 -2.79
CA TYR A 104 10.85 -10.06 -2.23
C TYR A 104 10.47 -10.74 -0.90
N ARG A 105 9.16 -10.91 -0.63
CA ARG A 105 8.69 -11.60 0.58
C ARG A 105 9.29 -13.00 0.65
N ASP A 106 9.79 -13.36 1.83
CA ASP A 106 10.44 -14.65 2.13
C ASP A 106 11.72 -14.93 1.29
N GLU A 107 12.28 -13.91 0.64
CA GLU A 107 13.51 -14.05 -0.15
C GLU A 107 14.78 -13.61 0.60
N VAL A 108 15.92 -14.16 0.14
CA VAL A 108 17.26 -13.68 0.48
C VAL A 108 17.84 -12.99 -0.75
N ILE A 109 17.83 -11.65 -0.76
CA ILE A 109 18.38 -10.82 -1.83
C ILE A 109 19.90 -10.96 -1.85
N ASP A 110 20.46 -11.14 -3.04
CA ASP A 110 21.91 -11.13 -3.26
C ASP A 110 22.50 -9.77 -2.87
N SER A 111 23.58 -9.78 -2.08
CA SER A 111 24.30 -8.57 -1.66
C SER A 111 24.72 -7.70 -2.84
N ALA A 112 25.09 -8.30 -3.97
CA ALA A 112 25.51 -7.58 -5.17
C ALA A 112 24.36 -6.80 -5.85
N ARG A 113 23.10 -7.14 -5.54
CA ARG A 113 21.92 -6.44 -6.05
C ARG A 113 21.52 -5.24 -5.21
N LEU A 114 22.04 -5.10 -3.99
CA LEU A 114 21.68 -4.00 -3.08
C LEU A 114 22.56 -2.76 -3.32
N PRO A 115 21.97 -1.54 -3.29
CA PRO A 115 20.55 -1.25 -3.06
C PRO A 115 19.68 -1.52 -4.29
N VAL A 116 18.48 -2.06 -4.08
CA VAL A 116 17.45 -2.21 -5.13
C VAL A 116 16.51 -1.01 -5.05
N SER A 117 16.27 -0.33 -6.17
CA SER A 117 15.30 0.76 -6.29
C SER A 117 14.20 0.36 -7.29
N LEU A 118 12.95 0.45 -6.87
CA LEU A 118 11.77 0.16 -7.68
C LEU A 118 10.84 1.35 -7.69
N THR A 119 10.05 1.48 -8.76
CA THR A 119 8.96 2.45 -8.84
C THR A 119 7.71 1.81 -9.42
N ALA A 120 6.54 2.28 -9.00
CA ALA A 120 5.27 1.81 -9.51
C ALA A 120 4.23 2.93 -9.52
N TYR A 121 3.48 3.02 -10.62
CA TYR A 121 2.26 3.81 -10.70
C TYR A 121 1.06 2.93 -10.37
N THR A 122 0.23 3.34 -9.41
CA THR A 122 -1.03 2.63 -9.11
C THR A 122 -2.17 3.58 -8.77
N PRO A 123 -3.43 3.20 -9.07
CA PRO A 123 -4.55 3.71 -8.31
C PRO A 123 -4.42 3.24 -6.85
N CYS A 124 -4.65 4.13 -5.91
CA CYS A 124 -4.58 3.92 -4.47
C CYS A 124 -5.95 4.17 -3.86
N PHE A 125 -6.35 3.32 -2.92
CA PHE A 125 -7.69 3.33 -2.34
C PHE A 125 -7.66 3.44 -0.82
N ARG A 126 -8.35 4.43 -0.25
CA ARG A 126 -8.48 4.66 1.20
C ARG A 126 -9.92 4.97 1.54
N SER A 127 -10.46 4.38 2.60
CA SER A 127 -11.84 4.67 3.03
C SER A 127 -11.96 6.06 3.68
N GLU A 128 -10.82 6.66 4.04
CA GLU A 128 -10.70 7.95 4.73
C GLU A 128 -11.49 7.96 6.06
N ALA A 129 -11.53 6.80 6.73
CA ALA A 129 -12.16 6.65 8.03
C ALA A 129 -11.54 7.61 9.06
N GLY A 130 -12.39 8.41 9.71
CA GLY A 130 -11.97 9.37 10.75
C GLY A 130 -11.64 10.79 10.24
N SER A 131 -11.81 11.08 8.95
CA SER A 131 -11.59 12.43 8.39
C SER A 131 -12.85 13.29 8.26
N TYR A 132 -13.91 12.99 8.99
CA TYR A 132 -15.22 13.65 8.83
C TYR A 132 -15.11 15.18 8.92
N GLY A 133 -15.53 15.87 7.85
CA GLY A 133 -15.55 17.33 7.76
C GLY A 133 -14.21 18.01 7.37
N LYS A 134 -13.10 17.28 7.23
CA LYS A 134 -11.80 17.86 6.81
C LYS A 134 -11.50 17.61 5.34
N ASP A 135 -11.14 18.66 4.61
CA ASP A 135 -10.73 18.63 3.19
C ASP A 135 -11.74 17.91 2.26
N VAL A 136 -13.04 18.01 2.57
CA VAL A 136 -14.14 17.32 1.85
C VAL A 136 -14.44 17.89 0.45
N ARG A 137 -13.85 19.03 0.08
CA ARG A 137 -13.99 19.66 -1.23
C ARG A 137 -12.67 19.62 -1.99
N GLY A 138 -12.74 19.36 -3.30
CA GLY A 138 -11.58 19.38 -4.19
C GLY A 138 -10.83 18.04 -4.23
N LEU A 139 -9.54 18.09 -4.58
CA LEU A 139 -8.74 16.92 -4.94
C LEU A 139 -7.74 16.46 -3.85
N ILE A 140 -7.75 17.08 -2.67
CA ILE A 140 -6.76 16.80 -1.61
C ILE A 140 -7.00 15.44 -0.95
N ARG A 141 -8.27 15.11 -0.71
CA ARG A 141 -8.70 13.88 -0.05
C ARG A 141 -9.80 13.22 -0.88
N GLN A 142 -9.52 12.01 -1.36
CA GLN A 142 -10.39 11.23 -2.24
C GLN A 142 -10.27 9.76 -1.86
N HIS A 143 -11.34 8.98 -2.03
CA HIS A 143 -11.28 7.53 -1.79
C HIS A 143 -10.38 6.80 -2.77
N GLN A 144 -10.23 7.35 -3.98
CA GLN A 144 -9.33 6.86 -5.00
C GLN A 144 -8.45 8.00 -5.51
N PHE A 145 -7.15 7.78 -5.59
CA PHE A 145 -6.19 8.72 -6.16
C PHE A 145 -5.05 7.97 -6.82
N GLN A 146 -4.34 8.60 -7.76
CA GLN A 146 -3.18 7.99 -8.40
C GLN A 146 -1.89 8.45 -7.73
N LYS A 147 -0.93 7.54 -7.62
CA LYS A 147 0.38 7.82 -7.03
C LYS A 147 1.47 7.06 -7.75
N VAL A 148 2.61 7.72 -7.94
CA VAL A 148 3.87 7.05 -8.29
C VAL A 148 4.64 6.84 -6.99
N GLU A 149 4.93 5.58 -6.67
CA GLU A 149 5.69 5.22 -5.48
C GLU A 149 7.16 4.96 -5.84
N LEU A 150 8.05 5.32 -4.93
CA LEU A 150 9.45 4.97 -4.91
C LEU A 150 9.65 3.99 -3.75
N VAL A 151 10.28 2.83 -3.98
CA VAL A 151 10.57 1.84 -2.94
C VAL A 151 12.04 1.41 -3.05
N LYS A 152 12.75 1.37 -1.93
CA LYS A 152 14.15 0.92 -1.88
C LYS A 152 14.33 -0.20 -0.87
N PHE A 153 15.19 -1.16 -1.22
CA PHE A 153 15.74 -2.18 -0.33
C PHE A 153 17.23 -1.96 -0.25
N THR A 154 17.78 -1.89 0.96
CA THR A 154 19.19 -1.51 1.15
C THR A 154 19.84 -2.27 2.28
N ARG A 155 21.18 -2.27 2.29
CA ARG A 155 21.95 -2.71 3.45
C ARG A 155 21.67 -1.78 4.64
N PRO A 156 21.62 -2.29 5.88
CA PRO A 156 21.35 -1.46 7.07
C PRO A 156 22.25 -0.22 7.18
N GLN A 157 23.54 -0.37 6.86
CA GLN A 157 24.56 0.68 6.97
C GLN A 157 24.35 1.84 5.98
N GLU A 158 23.67 1.59 4.86
CA GLU A 158 23.41 2.57 3.79
C GLU A 158 22.02 3.23 3.93
N SER A 159 21.20 2.77 4.88
CA SER A 159 19.78 3.08 4.95
C SER A 159 19.46 4.57 5.04
N TYR A 160 20.15 5.31 5.90
CA TYR A 160 19.90 6.74 6.05
C TYR A 160 20.41 7.55 4.85
N GLU A 161 21.52 7.16 4.22
CA GLU A 161 21.97 7.79 2.99
C GLU A 161 20.95 7.57 1.84
N GLN A 162 20.40 6.36 1.74
CA GLN A 162 19.36 6.03 0.78
C GLN A 162 18.06 6.78 1.06
N HIS A 163 17.74 7.07 2.33
CA HIS A 163 16.60 7.91 2.70
C HIS A 163 16.75 9.33 2.15
N GLU A 164 17.92 9.94 2.36
CA GLU A 164 18.21 11.28 1.83
C GLU A 164 18.20 11.28 0.28
N LYS A 165 18.69 10.21 -0.38
CA LYS A 165 18.59 10.06 -1.85
C LYS A 165 17.13 9.96 -2.32
N LEU A 166 16.34 9.12 -1.66
CA LEU A 166 14.92 8.94 -1.97
C LEU A 166 14.13 10.25 -1.82
N THR A 167 14.36 11.01 -0.75
CA THR A 167 13.73 12.32 -0.56
C THR A 167 14.11 13.28 -1.69
N ARG A 168 15.40 13.35 -2.06
CA ARG A 168 15.86 14.15 -3.20
C ARG A 168 15.26 13.72 -4.54
N ASP A 169 15.01 12.42 -4.73
CA ASP A 169 14.35 11.92 -5.95
C ASP A 169 12.92 12.49 -6.07
N ALA A 170 12.18 12.58 -4.96
CA ALA A 170 10.86 13.21 -4.93
C ALA A 170 10.92 14.74 -5.07
N GLU A 171 11.89 15.40 -4.41
CA GLU A 171 12.11 16.85 -4.53
C GLU A 171 12.42 17.28 -5.97
N GLN A 172 13.23 16.50 -6.70
CA GLN A 172 13.58 16.79 -8.10
C GLN A 172 12.34 16.91 -9.00
N VAL A 173 11.27 16.16 -8.72
CA VAL A 173 10.01 16.27 -9.47
C VAL A 173 9.37 17.64 -9.22
N LEU A 174 9.30 18.09 -7.97
CA LEU A 174 8.76 19.41 -7.61
C LEU A 174 9.60 20.56 -8.19
N GLN A 175 10.93 20.44 -8.12
CA GLN A 175 11.88 21.42 -8.67
C GLN A 175 11.73 21.55 -10.19
N LYS A 176 11.67 20.42 -10.92
CA LYS A 176 11.44 20.41 -12.38
C LYS A 176 10.09 21.01 -12.75
N LEU A 177 9.07 20.78 -11.93
CA LEU A 177 7.74 21.38 -12.09
C LEU A 177 7.68 22.86 -11.70
N GLY A 178 8.75 23.45 -11.16
CA GLY A 178 8.76 24.84 -10.71
C GLY A 178 7.84 25.12 -9.52
N LEU A 179 7.51 24.10 -8.73
CA LEU A 179 6.60 24.23 -7.59
C LEU A 179 7.37 24.59 -6.32
N HIS A 180 6.91 25.63 -5.62
CA HIS A 180 7.49 26.00 -4.32
C HIS A 180 7.06 25.01 -3.25
N TYR A 181 8.03 24.48 -2.49
CA TYR A 181 7.80 23.46 -1.48
C TYR A 181 8.76 23.62 -0.29
N ARG A 182 8.45 22.93 0.81
CA ARG A 182 9.33 22.77 1.97
C ARG A 182 9.47 21.30 2.35
N VAL A 183 10.57 20.97 3.03
CA VAL A 183 10.84 19.65 3.59
C VAL A 183 10.61 19.71 5.10
N MET A 184 9.77 18.84 5.62
CA MET A 184 9.41 18.77 7.04
C MET A 184 9.91 17.45 7.63
N LEU A 185 10.80 17.50 8.61
CA LEU A 185 11.11 16.32 9.45
C LEU A 185 9.96 16.13 10.45
N LEU A 186 9.30 14.98 10.40
CA LEU A 186 8.19 14.69 11.30
C LEU A 186 8.70 14.40 12.71
N CYS A 187 7.93 14.84 13.72
CA CYS A 187 8.20 14.48 15.10
C CYS A 187 7.76 13.02 15.39
N ALA A 188 8.21 12.46 16.50
CA ALA A 188 7.92 11.07 16.85
C ALA A 188 6.40 10.78 16.94
N GLY A 189 5.60 11.74 17.41
CA GLY A 189 4.15 11.58 17.55
C GLY A 189 3.36 11.63 16.23
N ASP A 190 3.97 12.13 15.15
CA ASP A 190 3.34 12.24 13.83
C ASP A 190 3.92 11.22 12.82
N THR A 191 5.06 10.61 13.18
CA THR A 191 5.65 9.50 12.41
C THR A 191 4.79 8.24 12.55
N SER A 192 4.65 7.46 11.48
CA SER A 192 3.89 6.19 11.54
C SER A 192 4.58 5.18 12.45
N ALA A 193 3.80 4.29 13.09
CA ALA A 193 4.32 3.25 13.97
C ALA A 193 5.32 2.29 13.30
N ALA A 194 5.38 2.27 11.96
CA ALA A 194 6.31 1.44 11.19
C ALA A 194 7.62 2.16 10.83
N SER A 195 7.63 3.50 10.79
CA SER A 195 8.75 4.30 10.29
C SER A 195 9.68 4.72 11.43
N ALA A 196 10.98 4.67 11.18
CA ALA A 196 12.02 5.17 12.07
C ALA A 196 12.32 6.67 11.84
N LYS A 197 12.17 7.15 10.60
CA LYS A 197 12.36 8.56 10.22
C LYS A 197 11.56 8.89 8.98
N THR A 198 10.82 9.99 9.00
CA THR A 198 9.98 10.45 7.88
C THR A 198 10.20 11.92 7.57
N TYR A 199 10.33 12.23 6.29
CA TYR A 199 10.23 13.59 5.75
C TYR A 199 8.95 13.73 4.95
N ASP A 200 8.18 14.78 5.22
CA ASP A 200 7.10 15.18 4.34
C ASP A 200 7.58 16.32 3.44
N LEU A 201 7.27 16.20 2.15
CA LEU A 201 7.37 17.33 1.22
C LEU A 201 6.01 17.99 1.18
N GLU A 202 5.98 19.29 1.43
CA GLU A 202 4.75 20.06 1.40
C GLU A 202 4.84 21.14 0.33
N VAL A 203 3.86 21.20 -0.56
CA VAL A 203 3.79 22.14 -1.69
C VAL A 203 2.91 23.34 -1.32
N TRP A 204 3.29 24.53 -1.80
CA TRP A 204 2.51 25.75 -1.62
C TRP A 204 1.23 25.73 -2.46
N LEU A 205 0.09 26.00 -1.82
CA LEU A 205 -1.22 26.14 -2.45
C LEU A 205 -1.73 27.58 -2.27
N PRO A 206 -1.61 28.46 -3.30
CA PRO A 206 -2.05 29.85 -3.24
C PRO A 206 -3.51 30.03 -2.81
N GLY A 207 -4.41 29.15 -3.24
CA GLY A 207 -5.84 29.22 -2.91
C GLY A 207 -6.13 28.99 -1.43
N GLN A 208 -5.23 28.30 -0.72
CA GLN A 208 -5.34 28.05 0.72
C GLN A 208 -4.34 28.88 1.56
N GLN A 209 -3.39 29.54 0.92
CA GLN A 209 -2.31 30.30 1.55
C GLN A 209 -1.51 29.49 2.58
N LEU A 210 -1.22 28.22 2.25
CA LEU A 210 -0.48 27.32 3.12
C LEU A 210 0.27 26.24 2.32
N TYR A 211 1.17 25.54 3.01
CA TYR A 211 1.79 24.32 2.49
C TYR A 211 0.95 23.09 2.81
N ARG A 212 0.77 22.18 1.84
CA ARG A 212 0.11 20.88 2.03
C ARG A 212 1.04 19.75 1.61
N GLU A 213 1.02 18.66 2.38
CA GLU A 213 1.71 17.41 2.07
C GLU A 213 1.40 16.94 0.64
N ILE A 214 2.45 16.68 -0.14
CA ILE A 214 2.40 16.11 -1.50
C ILE A 214 3.21 14.83 -1.62
N SER A 215 4.16 14.62 -0.70
CA SER A 215 4.92 13.38 -0.54
C SER A 215 5.28 13.15 0.92
N SER A 216 5.44 11.89 1.27
CA SER A 216 5.98 11.42 2.53
C SER A 216 7.03 10.35 2.22
N CYS A 217 8.26 10.56 2.68
CA CYS A 217 9.43 9.72 2.41
C CYS A 217 9.93 9.14 3.74
N SER A 218 9.91 7.82 3.88
CA SER A 218 10.13 7.12 5.14
C SER A 218 11.21 6.06 5.05
N ASN A 219 12.00 5.95 6.13
CA ASN A 219 12.90 4.84 6.40
C ASN A 219 12.29 3.95 7.49
N PHE A 220 12.07 2.67 7.19
CA PHE A 220 11.43 1.71 8.11
C PHE A 220 12.44 0.84 8.85
N GLU A 221 13.73 1.04 8.59
CA GLU A 221 14.78 0.11 8.97
C GLU A 221 14.37 -1.34 8.64
N ALA A 222 14.56 -2.28 9.56
CA ALA A 222 14.18 -3.66 9.40
C ALA A 222 12.70 -3.96 9.73
N PHE A 223 11.85 -2.97 10.07
CA PHE A 223 10.48 -3.21 10.55
C PHE A 223 9.65 -4.05 9.56
N GLN A 224 9.59 -3.59 8.31
CA GLN A 224 8.83 -4.27 7.26
C GLN A 224 9.52 -5.55 6.82
N ALA A 225 10.85 -5.52 6.66
CA ALA A 225 11.65 -6.67 6.29
C ALA A 225 11.50 -7.85 7.27
N ARG A 226 11.37 -7.59 8.58
CA ARG A 226 11.10 -8.63 9.59
C ARG A 226 9.74 -9.28 9.40
N ARG A 227 8.72 -8.52 9.02
CA ARG A 227 7.34 -9.00 8.83
C ARG A 227 7.11 -9.66 7.47
N ALA A 228 7.88 -9.26 6.46
CA ALA A 228 7.90 -9.86 5.13
C ALA A 228 9.02 -10.90 4.99
N ASN A 229 9.82 -11.14 6.03
CA ASN A 229 10.96 -12.04 6.05
C ASN A 229 11.95 -11.82 4.89
N ILE A 230 12.24 -10.55 4.58
CA ILE A 230 13.13 -10.15 3.48
C ILE A 230 14.54 -10.00 4.02
N ARG A 231 15.46 -10.81 3.50
CA ARG A 231 16.81 -10.91 4.02
C ARG A 231 17.85 -10.64 2.94
N TRP A 232 19.09 -10.48 3.36
CA TRP A 232 20.26 -10.49 2.50
C TRP A 232 21.37 -11.28 3.18
N ARG A 233 22.40 -11.64 2.43
CA ARG A 233 23.59 -12.30 2.98
C ARG A 233 24.80 -11.37 2.83
N PRO A 234 25.35 -10.83 3.92
CA PRO A 234 26.61 -10.10 3.86
C PRO A 234 27.72 -10.96 3.25
N GLU A 235 28.59 -10.34 2.47
CA GLU A 235 29.71 -11.03 1.85
C GLU A 235 30.62 -11.64 2.92
N GLY A 236 31.05 -12.89 2.70
CA GLY A 236 31.84 -13.64 3.69
C GLY A 236 31.06 -14.14 4.91
N SER A 237 29.78 -13.80 5.07
CA SER A 237 28.96 -14.26 6.19
C SER A 237 28.19 -15.54 5.86
N LYS A 238 28.15 -16.48 6.81
CA LYS A 238 27.24 -17.64 6.77
C LYS A 238 25.84 -17.32 7.26
N LYS A 239 25.63 -16.18 7.94
CA LYS A 239 24.35 -15.75 8.48
C LYS A 239 23.70 -14.72 7.57
N THR A 240 22.38 -14.82 7.39
CA THR A 240 21.58 -13.81 6.71
C THR A 240 21.11 -12.74 7.69
N GLU A 241 20.99 -11.52 7.21
CA GLU A 241 20.48 -10.37 7.97
C GLU A 241 19.23 -9.80 7.29
N PHE A 242 18.43 -9.01 8.00
CA PHE A 242 17.29 -8.33 7.38
C PHE A 242 17.79 -7.11 6.60
N VAL A 243 17.20 -6.87 5.42
CA VAL A 243 17.39 -5.60 4.70
C VAL A 243 16.71 -4.47 5.44
N HIS A 244 17.07 -3.23 5.12
CA HIS A 244 16.25 -2.07 5.43
C HIS A 244 15.35 -1.73 4.24
N THR A 245 14.13 -1.30 4.51
CA THR A 245 13.18 -0.85 3.48
C THR A 245 12.89 0.63 3.62
N LEU A 246 12.67 1.28 2.48
CA LEU A 246 12.31 2.68 2.38
C LEU A 246 11.21 2.86 1.34
N ASN A 247 10.35 3.86 1.55
CA ASN A 247 9.37 4.26 0.53
C ASN A 247 9.22 5.78 0.49
N GLY A 248 8.74 6.29 -0.64
CA GLY A 248 8.40 7.69 -0.79
C GLY A 248 7.40 7.91 -1.93
N SER A 249 6.57 8.94 -1.82
CA SER A 249 5.74 9.35 -2.95
C SER A 249 6.58 10.15 -3.95
N GLY A 250 6.53 9.83 -5.24
CA GLY A 250 7.26 10.55 -6.29
C GLY A 250 6.41 10.94 -7.49
N LEU A 251 5.15 11.38 -7.39
CA LEU A 251 4.43 12.02 -6.29
C LEU A 251 2.97 11.51 -6.23
N ALA A 252 2.17 12.02 -5.30
CA ALA A 252 0.72 11.89 -5.37
C ALA A 252 0.15 12.74 -6.53
N ILE A 253 -0.34 12.11 -7.59
CA ILE A 253 -0.68 12.78 -8.86
C ILE A 253 -1.81 13.79 -8.69
N GLY A 254 -2.87 13.45 -7.95
CA GLY A 254 -4.01 14.35 -7.73
C GLY A 254 -3.62 15.65 -7.02
N ARG A 255 -2.78 15.57 -5.98
CA ARG A 255 -2.25 16.74 -5.26
C ARG A 255 -1.27 17.54 -6.12
N THR A 256 -0.46 16.86 -6.92
CA THR A 256 0.45 17.51 -7.88
C THR A 256 -0.32 18.30 -8.93
N TRP A 257 -1.41 17.72 -9.45
CA TRP A 257 -2.30 18.39 -10.38
C TRP A 257 -2.94 19.64 -9.79
N LEU A 258 -3.44 19.55 -8.55
CA LEU A 258 -3.95 20.72 -7.82
C LEU A 258 -2.89 21.82 -7.69
N ALA A 259 -1.66 21.47 -7.31
CA ALA A 259 -0.58 22.42 -7.18
C ALA A 259 -0.23 23.11 -8.50
N VAL A 260 -0.20 22.36 -9.61
CA VAL A 260 0.01 22.93 -10.96
C VAL A 260 -1.12 23.89 -11.31
N LEU A 261 -2.38 23.48 -11.14
CA LEU A 261 -3.54 24.34 -11.43
C LEU A 261 -3.48 25.67 -10.68
N GLU A 262 -3.22 25.64 -9.37
CA GLU A 262 -3.24 26.86 -8.57
C GLU A 262 -2.04 27.78 -8.84
N ASN A 263 -0.84 27.23 -9.03
CA ASN A 263 0.38 28.02 -9.21
C ASN A 263 0.57 28.52 -10.65
N TYR A 264 -0.06 27.89 -11.64
CA TYR A 264 0.08 28.25 -13.06
C TYR A 264 -1.18 28.88 -13.68
N GLN A 265 -2.22 29.16 -12.88
CA GLN A 265 -3.43 29.84 -13.35
C GLN A 265 -3.13 31.24 -13.89
N GLN A 266 -3.93 31.68 -14.86
CA GLN A 266 -3.89 33.01 -15.45
C GLN A 266 -5.19 33.76 -15.18
N ALA A 267 -5.18 35.08 -15.36
CA ALA A 267 -6.35 35.93 -15.09
C ALA A 267 -7.58 35.58 -15.96
N ASP A 268 -7.38 35.00 -17.15
CA ASP A 268 -8.43 34.53 -18.06
C ASP A 268 -8.98 33.13 -17.68
N GLY A 269 -8.51 32.53 -16.59
CA GLY A 269 -8.92 31.20 -16.11
C GLY A 269 -8.22 30.02 -16.80
N SER A 270 -7.31 30.29 -17.72
CA SER A 270 -6.45 29.26 -18.32
C SER A 270 -5.29 28.88 -17.39
N VAL A 271 -4.57 27.81 -17.72
CA VAL A 271 -3.42 27.33 -16.95
C VAL A 271 -2.23 27.14 -17.87
N VAL A 272 -1.10 27.77 -17.55
CA VAL A 272 0.16 27.55 -18.26
C VAL A 272 0.68 26.16 -17.93
N VAL A 273 1.08 25.38 -18.94
CA VAL A 273 1.67 24.07 -18.72
C VAL A 273 3.15 24.26 -18.34
N PRO A 274 3.61 23.71 -17.19
CA PRO A 274 5.03 23.70 -16.83
C PRO A 274 5.89 23.19 -17.98
N GLU A 275 7.03 23.84 -18.25
CA GLU A 275 7.84 23.56 -19.44
C GLU A 275 8.21 22.08 -19.58
N VAL A 276 8.55 21.43 -18.46
CA VAL A 276 8.90 20.01 -18.41
C VAL A 276 7.75 19.06 -18.78
N LEU A 277 6.50 19.52 -18.75
CA LEU A 277 5.32 18.75 -19.14
C LEU A 277 4.89 19.00 -20.60
N ARG A 278 5.36 20.08 -21.24
CA ARG A 278 4.97 20.42 -22.63
C ARG A 278 5.29 19.31 -23.63
N PRO A 279 6.44 18.60 -23.57
CA PRO A 279 6.69 17.47 -24.48
C PRO A 279 5.70 16.31 -24.35
N TYR A 280 5.08 16.15 -23.17
CA TYR A 280 4.09 15.10 -22.91
C TYR A 280 2.67 15.53 -23.30
N MET A 281 2.37 16.83 -23.23
CA MET A 281 1.03 17.36 -23.51
C MET A 281 0.85 17.89 -24.93
N GLY A 282 1.94 18.28 -25.61
CA GLY A 282 1.89 18.89 -26.95
C GLY A 282 1.29 20.31 -26.98
N VAL A 283 1.04 20.91 -25.81
CA VAL A 283 0.46 22.25 -25.66
C VAL A 283 1.20 23.04 -24.58
N GLU A 284 1.24 24.37 -24.73
CA GLU A 284 1.86 25.27 -23.75
C GLU A 284 0.89 25.76 -22.69
N LYS A 285 -0.41 25.64 -22.95
CA LYS A 285 -1.49 26.25 -22.17
C LYS A 285 -2.75 25.39 -22.26
N ILE A 286 -3.41 25.20 -21.13
CA ILE A 286 -4.73 24.57 -21.03
C ILE A 286 -5.76 25.69 -21.05
N THR A 287 -6.61 25.71 -22.07
CA THR A 287 -7.66 26.71 -22.25
C THR A 287 -9.02 26.11 -21.93
N LYS A 288 -10.00 26.98 -21.65
CA LYS A 288 -11.39 26.56 -21.49
C LYS A 288 -11.87 25.85 -22.76
N ARG A 289 -12.53 24.71 -22.57
CA ARG A 289 -13.24 24.04 -23.67
C ARG A 289 -14.57 24.74 -23.88
N GLU A 290 -14.80 25.25 -25.08
CA GLU A 290 -16.13 25.66 -25.52
C GLU A 290 -16.90 24.39 -25.89
N PHE A 291 -18.08 24.21 -25.29
CA PHE A 291 -19.00 23.10 -25.53
C PHE A 291 -20.18 23.57 -26.36
#